data_AF-A0A0B6AFE6-F1
#
_entry.id   AF-A0A0B6AFE6-F1
#
_cell.length_a   1.000
_cell.length_b   1.000
_cell.length_c   1.000
_cell.angle_alpha   90.00
_cell.angle_beta   90.00
_cell.angle_gamma   90.00
#
_symmetry.space_group_name_H-M   'P 1'
#
loop_
_entity.id
_entity.type
_entity.pdbx_description
1 polymer ?
#
loop_
_entity_poly.entity_id
_entity_poly.type
_entity_poly.pdbx_seq_one_letter_code
_entity_poly.pdbx_strand_id
1 'polypeptide(L)'
;MKALIAIGLIFCCLVGCSSNAQVTNDKEMGENIQQSFEKKGVSSVDVSKLSDFKWEKGYLLTNKSKKADVEKLVNAPISEEMMKKISAANQMLVFVYEGEVVRYVELPQDFIAHDKNQLEFSFSHSELKFNKKREGKPIKAGDKMLSSEDALAVESIMKQIQWKKADYSIALDPDVQLTYEGVVYNVRFTAESAELTSKRRGVYGKVTGETAQQLYDILM
;
A
#
# COMPACT_ATOMS: atom_id res chain seq x y z
N MET A 1 -58.66 -3.46 -32.74
CA MET A 1 -57.23 -3.10 -32.92
C MET A 1 -56.83 -1.78 -32.24
N LYS A 2 -57.26 -1.54 -30.98
CA LYS A 2 -56.82 -0.36 -30.20
C LYS A 2 -56.08 -0.76 -28.91
N ALA A 3 -56.39 -1.95 -28.36
CA ALA A 3 -55.77 -2.47 -27.14
C ALA A 3 -54.34 -3.01 -27.33
N LEU A 4 -53.96 -3.44 -28.54
CA LEU A 4 -52.61 -3.96 -28.81
C LEU A 4 -51.53 -2.87 -28.87
N ILE A 5 -51.92 -1.62 -29.19
CA ILE A 5 -50.98 -0.48 -29.25
C ILE A 5 -50.63 0.03 -27.84
N ALA A 6 -51.56 -0.12 -26.89
CA ALA A 6 -51.34 0.31 -25.50
C ALA A 6 -50.35 -0.59 -24.74
N ILE A 7 -50.28 -1.88 -25.07
CA ILE A 7 -49.35 -2.84 -24.43
C ILE A 7 -47.91 -2.64 -24.93
N GLY A 8 -47.71 -2.21 -26.18
CA GLY A 8 -46.38 -1.92 -26.72
C GLY A 8 -45.74 -0.65 -26.12
N LEU A 9 -46.54 0.36 -25.78
CA LEU A 9 -46.05 1.61 -25.18
C LEU A 9 -45.62 1.46 -23.71
N ILE A 10 -46.23 0.53 -22.96
CA ILE A 10 -45.84 0.27 -21.56
C ILE A 10 -44.48 -0.46 -21.50
N PHE A 11 -44.18 -1.31 -22.49
CA PHE A 11 -42.90 -2.02 -22.55
C PHE A 11 -41.71 -1.12 -22.93
N CYS A 12 -41.93 -0.07 -23.73
CA CYS A 12 -40.88 0.88 -24.10
C CYS A 12 -40.42 1.79 -22.93
N CYS A 13 -41.22 1.96 -21.88
CA CYS A 13 -40.83 2.76 -20.72
C CYS A 13 -39.94 2.00 -19.71
N LEU A 14 -39.79 0.67 -19.85
CA LEU A 14 -39.00 -0.16 -18.93
C LEU A 14 -37.56 -0.41 -19.38
N VAL A 15 -37.21 -0.07 -20.63
CA VAL A 15 -35.82 -0.11 -21.15
C VAL A 15 -35.07 1.22 -20.96
N GLY A 16 -35.66 2.14 -20.20
CA GLY A 16 -35.17 3.50 -19.98
C GLY A 16 -34.76 3.82 -18.55
N CYS A 17 -34.27 2.86 -17.77
CA CYS A 17 -33.41 3.18 -16.64
C CYS A 17 -31.96 3.09 -17.13
N SER A 18 -31.52 4.06 -17.94
CA SER A 18 -30.09 4.33 -18.04
C SER A 18 -29.68 4.82 -16.66
N SER A 19 -29.12 3.92 -15.88
CA SER A 19 -28.56 4.17 -14.56
C SER A 19 -27.52 5.27 -14.69
N ASN A 20 -27.96 6.53 -14.53
CA ASN A 20 -27.12 7.62 -14.04
C ASN A 20 -26.75 7.36 -12.57
N ALA A 21 -26.44 6.10 -12.23
CA ALA A 21 -25.85 5.73 -10.96
C ALA A 21 -24.49 6.42 -10.97
N GLN A 22 -24.41 7.50 -10.20
CA GLN A 22 -23.18 8.25 -10.05
C GLN A 22 -22.12 7.28 -9.56
N VAL A 23 -21.09 7.00 -10.36
CA VAL A 23 -20.02 6.08 -9.97
C VAL A 23 -19.35 6.66 -8.72
N THR A 24 -19.40 5.94 -7.61
CA THR A 24 -18.91 6.42 -6.30
C THR A 24 -17.53 5.85 -5.98
N ASN A 25 -16.75 6.65 -5.24
CA ASN A 25 -15.54 6.17 -4.57
C ASN A 25 -15.97 5.32 -3.37
N ASP A 26 -15.57 4.07 -3.33
CA ASP A 26 -15.78 3.19 -2.18
C ASP A 26 -14.60 3.34 -1.21
N LYS A 27 -14.73 4.34 -0.33
CA LYS A 27 -13.71 4.68 0.66
C LYS A 27 -13.55 3.59 1.72
N GLU A 28 -14.65 2.96 2.12
CA GLU A 28 -14.64 1.90 3.12
C GLU A 28 -13.84 0.68 2.61
N MET A 29 -14.05 0.28 1.36
CA MET A 29 -13.23 -0.76 0.74
C MET A 29 -11.76 -0.35 0.66
N GLY A 30 -11.46 0.91 0.36
CA GLY A 30 -10.09 1.45 0.37
C GLY A 30 -9.42 1.35 1.74
N GLU A 31 -10.14 1.73 2.80
CA GLU A 31 -9.69 1.62 4.20
C GLU A 31 -9.49 0.15 4.61
N ASN A 32 -10.38 -0.75 4.22
CA ASN A 32 -10.26 -2.19 4.50
C ASN A 32 -9.06 -2.83 3.79
N ILE A 33 -8.78 -2.41 2.55
CA ILE A 33 -7.56 -2.80 1.82
C ILE A 33 -6.33 -2.25 2.54
N GLN A 34 -6.36 -0.99 2.98
CA GLN A 34 -5.26 -0.38 3.73
C GLN A 34 -4.97 -1.12 5.03
N GLN A 35 -5.99 -1.38 5.86
CA GLN A 35 -5.82 -2.13 7.10
C GLN A 35 -5.27 -3.54 6.84
N SER A 36 -5.69 -4.18 5.76
CA SER A 36 -5.18 -5.49 5.37
C SER A 36 -3.73 -5.44 4.87
N PHE A 37 -3.37 -4.38 4.15
CA PHE A 37 -2.00 -4.08 3.71
C PHE A 37 -1.05 -3.80 4.88
N GLU A 38 -1.55 -3.12 5.92
CA GLU A 38 -0.80 -2.79 7.13
C GLU A 38 -0.48 -4.04 7.96
N LYS A 39 -1.35 -5.07 7.95
CA LYS A 39 -1.13 -6.36 8.66
C LYS A 39 0.20 -7.01 8.23
N LYS A 40 0.91 -7.56 9.22
CA LYS A 40 2.17 -8.27 9.01
C LYS A 40 1.93 -9.61 8.30
N GLY A 41 2.81 -9.95 7.36
CA GLY A 41 2.80 -11.25 6.65
C GLY A 41 1.71 -11.39 5.59
N VAL A 42 0.86 -10.36 5.41
CA VAL A 42 -0.13 -10.32 4.34
C VAL A 42 0.54 -9.80 3.07
N SER A 43 0.48 -10.60 2.00
CA SER A 43 1.03 -10.27 0.67
C SER A 43 -0.03 -10.18 -0.42
N SER A 44 -1.28 -10.53 -0.08
CA SER A 44 -2.43 -10.45 -0.95
C SER A 44 -3.69 -10.11 -0.15
N VAL A 45 -4.65 -9.48 -0.83
CA VAL A 45 -5.99 -9.24 -0.31
C VAL A 45 -6.99 -9.79 -1.32
N ASP A 46 -7.93 -10.57 -0.83
CA ASP A 46 -9.06 -11.05 -1.62
C ASP A 46 -10.15 -9.96 -1.63
N VAL A 47 -10.22 -9.22 -2.74
CA VAL A 47 -11.12 -8.06 -2.85
C VAL A 47 -12.60 -8.46 -2.96
N SER A 48 -12.92 -9.72 -3.29
CA SER A 48 -14.30 -10.21 -3.33
C SER A 48 -14.94 -10.24 -1.94
N LYS A 49 -14.13 -10.47 -0.90
CA LYS A 49 -14.56 -10.48 0.50
C LYS A 49 -14.74 -9.07 1.07
N LEU A 50 -14.28 -8.06 0.35
CA LEU A 50 -14.37 -6.65 0.74
C LEU A 50 -15.44 -5.88 -0.06
N SER A 51 -16.04 -6.53 -1.06
CA SER A 51 -17.10 -5.95 -1.88
C SER A 51 -18.46 -6.50 -1.46
N ASP A 52 -19.42 -5.62 -1.16
CA ASP A 52 -20.83 -5.94 -0.91
C ASP A 52 -21.72 -5.72 -2.16
N PHE A 53 -21.11 -5.34 -3.28
CA PHE A 53 -21.77 -5.05 -4.55
C PHE A 53 -21.47 -6.11 -5.62
N LYS A 54 -22.30 -6.15 -6.66
CA LYS A 54 -22.10 -7.06 -7.80
C LYS A 54 -21.03 -6.50 -8.75
N TRP A 55 -20.08 -7.35 -9.12
CA TRP A 55 -19.06 -7.06 -10.13
C TRP A 55 -18.56 -8.36 -10.78
N GLU A 56 -18.13 -8.28 -12.04
CA GLU A 56 -17.60 -9.42 -12.79
C GLU A 56 -16.09 -9.31 -12.97
N LYS A 57 -15.64 -8.08 -13.27
CA LYS A 57 -14.25 -7.74 -13.55
C LYS A 57 -13.82 -6.53 -12.74
N GLY A 58 -12.59 -6.56 -12.23
CA GLY A 58 -11.94 -5.45 -11.59
C GLY A 58 -10.63 -5.16 -12.28
N TYR A 59 -10.27 -3.88 -12.36
CA TYR A 59 -9.09 -3.42 -13.07
C TYR A 59 -8.23 -2.55 -12.16
N LEU A 60 -6.93 -2.78 -12.19
CA LEU A 60 -5.97 -1.94 -11.48
C LEU A 60 -5.41 -0.89 -12.46
N LEU A 61 -5.81 0.36 -12.27
CA LEU A 61 -5.38 1.50 -13.06
C LEU A 61 -4.36 2.35 -12.27
N THR A 62 -3.54 3.10 -12.99
CA THR A 62 -2.52 3.97 -12.41
C THR A 62 -2.60 5.37 -13.01
N ASN A 63 -1.93 6.35 -12.41
CA ASN A 63 -1.80 7.69 -13.00
C ASN A 63 -1.14 7.73 -14.39
N LYS A 64 -0.58 6.62 -14.88
CA LYS A 64 -0.02 6.49 -16.24
C LYS A 64 -1.03 5.93 -17.24
N SER A 65 -2.19 5.47 -16.80
CA SER A 65 -3.23 4.90 -17.66
C SER A 65 -3.81 5.99 -18.58
N LYS A 66 -3.82 5.74 -19.89
CA LYS A 66 -4.41 6.64 -20.88
C LYS A 66 -5.86 6.29 -21.12
N LYS A 67 -6.72 7.29 -21.36
CA LYS A 67 -8.16 7.10 -21.54
C LYS A 67 -8.50 6.01 -22.57
N ALA A 68 -7.93 6.08 -23.77
CA ALA A 68 -8.18 5.10 -24.82
C ALA A 68 -7.79 3.66 -24.42
N ASP A 69 -6.71 3.51 -23.64
CA ASP A 69 -6.27 2.20 -23.15
C ASP A 69 -7.21 1.69 -22.05
N VAL A 70 -7.69 2.58 -21.17
CA VAL A 70 -8.66 2.24 -20.12
C VAL A 70 -10.00 1.84 -20.74
N GLU A 71 -10.55 2.65 -21.65
CA GLU A 71 -11.84 2.37 -22.30
C GLU A 71 -11.80 1.04 -23.06
N LYS A 72 -10.68 0.73 -23.71
CA LYS A 72 -10.45 -0.55 -24.36
C LYS A 72 -10.35 -1.70 -23.36
N LEU A 73 -9.66 -1.50 -22.24
CA LEU A 73 -9.49 -2.51 -21.20
C LEU A 73 -10.81 -2.83 -20.49
N VAL A 74 -11.56 -1.80 -20.09
CA VAL A 74 -12.84 -1.95 -19.39
C VAL A 74 -14.00 -2.29 -20.33
N ASN A 75 -13.79 -2.19 -21.65
CA ASN A 75 -14.81 -2.33 -22.69
C ASN A 75 -16.04 -1.44 -22.43
N ALA A 76 -15.81 -0.24 -21.90
CA ALA A 76 -16.83 0.70 -21.50
C ALA A 76 -16.33 2.14 -21.66
N PRO A 77 -17.21 3.11 -21.99
CA PRO A 77 -16.84 4.52 -22.03
C PRO A 77 -16.48 5.03 -20.63
N ILE A 78 -15.43 5.85 -20.53
CA ILE A 78 -14.97 6.42 -19.26
C ILE A 78 -15.11 7.95 -19.31
N SER A 79 -15.73 8.52 -18.28
CA SER A 79 -15.91 9.97 -18.20
C SER A 79 -14.57 10.71 -17.97
N GLU A 80 -14.49 11.95 -18.44
CA GLU A 80 -13.33 12.82 -18.17
C GLU A 80 -13.11 13.04 -16.67
N GLU A 81 -14.18 13.05 -15.88
CA GLU A 81 -14.09 13.15 -14.42
C GLU A 81 -13.39 11.93 -13.82
N MET A 82 -13.73 10.72 -14.27
CA MET A 82 -13.07 9.50 -13.84
C MET A 82 -11.59 9.49 -14.24
N MET A 83 -11.27 9.93 -15.46
CA MET A 83 -9.88 10.06 -15.90
C MET A 83 -9.07 11.03 -15.04
N LYS A 84 -9.67 12.14 -14.59
CA LYS A 84 -9.02 13.06 -13.64
C LYS A 84 -8.73 12.37 -12.31
N LYS A 85 -9.66 11.56 -11.79
CA LYS A 85 -9.46 10.81 -10.54
C LYS A 85 -8.37 9.75 -10.68
N ILE A 86 -8.37 8.98 -11.77
CA ILE A 86 -7.31 8.00 -12.09
C ILE A 86 -5.94 8.69 -12.18
N SER A 87 -5.87 9.86 -12.82
CA SER A 87 -4.62 10.61 -12.98
C SER A 87 -4.10 11.20 -11.66
N ALA A 88 -5.00 11.52 -10.72
CA ALA A 88 -4.66 12.03 -9.40
C ALA A 88 -4.28 10.91 -8.41
N ALA A 89 -4.86 9.72 -8.57
CA ALA A 89 -4.58 8.56 -7.74
C ALA A 89 -3.24 7.89 -8.10
N ASN A 90 -2.51 7.38 -7.10
CA ASN A 90 -1.32 6.58 -7.38
C ASN A 90 -1.71 5.27 -8.09
N GLN A 91 -2.65 4.53 -7.49
CA GLN A 91 -3.31 3.37 -8.07
C GLN A 91 -4.80 3.40 -7.72
N MET A 92 -5.64 2.88 -8.59
CA MET A 92 -7.10 2.85 -8.43
C MET A 92 -7.64 1.51 -8.90
N LEU A 93 -8.54 0.90 -8.12
CA LEU A 93 -9.34 -0.23 -8.58
C LEU A 93 -10.60 0.30 -9.25
N VAL A 94 -10.96 -0.27 -10.39
CA VAL A 94 -12.20 0.05 -11.12
C VAL A 94 -12.97 -1.25 -11.34
N PHE A 95 -14.20 -1.31 -10.88
CA PHE A 95 -15.05 -2.49 -10.95
C PHE A 95 -16.12 -2.33 -12.02
N VAL A 96 -16.33 -3.39 -12.80
CA VAL A 96 -17.26 -3.45 -13.92
C VAL A 96 -18.25 -4.60 -13.73
N TYR A 97 -19.52 -4.32 -14.03
CA TYR A 97 -20.62 -5.28 -14.04
C TYR A 97 -21.47 -5.02 -15.28
N GLU A 98 -21.79 -6.06 -16.07
CA GLU A 98 -22.61 -5.95 -17.28
C GLU A 98 -22.13 -4.88 -18.29
N GLY A 99 -20.82 -4.62 -18.33
CA GLY A 99 -20.21 -3.63 -19.23
C GLY A 99 -20.26 -2.18 -18.73
N GLU A 100 -20.72 -1.93 -17.50
CA GLU A 100 -20.72 -0.60 -16.87
C GLU A 100 -19.78 -0.54 -15.67
N VAL A 101 -19.13 0.62 -15.48
CA VAL A 101 -18.34 0.87 -14.27
C VAL A 101 -19.28 1.11 -13.08
N VAL A 102 -19.21 0.26 -12.07
CA VAL A 102 -20.12 0.31 -10.91
C VAL A 102 -19.50 0.96 -9.68
N ARG A 103 -18.18 0.82 -9.49
CA ARG A 103 -17.43 1.34 -8.34
C ARG A 103 -15.98 1.62 -8.72
N TYR A 104 -15.35 2.56 -8.01
CA TYR A 104 -13.90 2.67 -7.97
C TYR A 104 -13.42 2.79 -6.53
N VAL A 105 -12.18 2.37 -6.29
CA VAL A 105 -11.50 2.45 -5.00
C VAL A 105 -10.15 3.11 -5.22
N GLU A 106 -9.91 4.22 -4.55
CA GLU A 106 -8.57 4.81 -4.48
C GLU A 106 -7.70 3.98 -3.52
N LEU A 107 -6.55 3.51 -4.00
CA LEU A 107 -5.63 2.75 -3.18
C LEU A 107 -4.63 3.68 -2.45
N PRO A 108 -4.12 3.28 -1.27
CA PRO A 108 -3.12 4.05 -0.54
C PRO A 108 -1.89 4.39 -1.40
N GLN A 109 -1.26 5.54 -1.17
CA GLN A 109 -0.09 5.96 -1.94
C GLN A 109 1.13 5.01 -1.81
N ASP A 110 1.20 4.25 -0.72
CA ASP A 110 2.26 3.27 -0.48
C ASP A 110 1.93 1.87 -0.99
N PHE A 111 0.70 1.69 -1.47
CA PHE A 111 0.34 0.48 -2.17
C PHE A 111 1.11 0.42 -3.51
N ILE A 112 1.83 -0.68 -3.71
CA ILE A 112 2.44 -1.02 -5.00
C ILE A 112 1.99 -2.43 -5.34
N ALA A 113 1.12 -2.56 -6.34
CA ALA A 113 0.78 -3.88 -6.87
C ALA A 113 2.03 -4.65 -7.32
N HIS A 114 2.11 -5.91 -6.90
CA HIS A 114 3.29 -6.75 -7.09
C HIS A 114 3.51 -7.08 -8.58
N ASP A 115 2.42 -7.32 -9.29
CA ASP A 115 2.44 -7.69 -10.68
C ASP A 115 1.99 -6.52 -11.55
N LYS A 116 2.92 -5.96 -12.33
CA LYS A 116 2.62 -4.93 -13.33
C LYS A 116 1.67 -5.43 -14.43
N ASN A 117 1.45 -6.75 -14.50
CA ASN A 117 0.56 -7.41 -15.46
C ASN A 117 -0.78 -7.86 -14.84
N GLN A 118 -0.97 -7.78 -13.51
CA GLN A 118 -2.31 -7.93 -12.91
C GLN A 118 -3.10 -6.63 -13.10
N LEU A 119 -3.47 -6.37 -14.35
CA LEU A 119 -4.32 -5.23 -14.74
C LEU A 119 -5.80 -5.58 -14.67
N GLU A 120 -6.13 -6.87 -14.59
CA GLU A 120 -7.49 -7.41 -14.54
C GLU A 120 -7.56 -8.54 -13.51
N PHE A 121 -8.63 -8.57 -12.73
CA PHE A 121 -9.00 -9.65 -11.82
C PHE A 121 -10.52 -9.89 -11.90
N SER A 122 -10.97 -11.10 -11.56
CA SER A 122 -12.38 -11.48 -11.62
C SER A 122 -12.91 -11.81 -10.23
N PHE A 123 -14.23 -11.91 -10.08
CA PHE A 123 -14.82 -12.36 -8.82
C PHE A 123 -14.27 -13.74 -8.37
N SER A 124 -13.97 -14.62 -9.32
CA SER A 124 -13.38 -15.95 -9.07
C SER A 124 -11.86 -15.95 -8.81
N HIS A 125 -11.16 -14.87 -9.18
CA HIS A 125 -9.71 -14.70 -9.03
C HIS A 125 -9.43 -13.27 -8.56
N SER A 126 -9.93 -12.97 -7.36
CA SER A 126 -10.04 -11.64 -6.75
C SER A 126 -8.83 -11.26 -5.88
N GLU A 127 -7.77 -12.06 -5.89
CA GLU A 127 -6.56 -11.77 -5.12
C GLU A 127 -5.76 -10.64 -5.75
N LEU A 128 -5.78 -9.49 -5.09
CA LEU A 128 -4.89 -8.37 -5.37
C LEU A 128 -3.56 -8.60 -4.63
N LYS A 129 -2.51 -8.95 -5.37
CA LYS A 129 -1.17 -9.15 -4.80
C LYS A 129 -0.40 -7.85 -4.79
N PHE A 130 0.24 -7.54 -3.68
CA PHE A 130 0.99 -6.30 -3.53
C PHE A 130 2.40 -6.55 -3.02
N ASN A 131 3.31 -5.77 -3.57
CA ASN A 131 4.60 -5.55 -2.99
C ASN A 131 4.39 -4.52 -1.89
N LYS A 132 4.38 -4.95 -0.62
CA LYS A 132 4.60 -4.01 0.48
C LYS A 132 5.88 -3.26 0.12
N LYS A 133 5.79 -1.93 -0.04
CA LYS A 133 6.77 -1.04 -0.68
C LYS A 133 8.19 -1.25 -0.12
N ARG A 134 8.86 -2.31 -0.55
CA ARG A 134 10.01 -2.92 0.13
C ARG A 134 9.67 -3.19 1.60
N GLU A 135 9.56 -4.45 2.02
CA GLU A 135 10.09 -4.76 3.35
C GLU A 135 11.48 -4.11 3.37
N GLY A 136 11.67 -3.08 4.21
CA GLY A 136 12.97 -2.46 4.38
C GLY A 136 13.98 -3.58 4.55
N LYS A 137 15.21 -3.40 4.05
CA LYS A 137 16.23 -4.46 4.19
C LYS A 137 16.19 -4.96 5.64
N PRO A 138 16.14 -6.29 5.85
CA PRO A 138 15.82 -6.87 7.14
C PRO A 138 16.69 -6.21 8.21
N ILE A 139 16.03 -5.69 9.25
CA ILE A 139 16.74 -5.10 10.38
C ILE A 139 17.27 -6.25 11.22
N LYS A 140 18.58 -6.23 11.50
CA LYS A 140 19.26 -7.29 12.24
C LYS A 140 20.02 -6.75 13.44
N ALA A 141 20.01 -7.49 14.53
CA ALA A 141 20.92 -7.34 15.67
C ALA A 141 21.92 -8.50 15.63
N GLY A 142 23.17 -8.21 15.24
CA GLY A 142 24.13 -9.24 14.82
C GLY A 142 23.56 -10.07 13.67
N ASP A 143 23.50 -11.39 13.88
CA ASP A 143 22.93 -12.33 12.91
C ASP A 143 21.40 -12.54 13.06
N LYS A 144 20.80 -12.04 14.16
CA LYS A 144 19.38 -12.20 14.45
C LYS A 144 18.54 -11.21 13.67
N MET A 145 17.58 -11.71 12.89
CA MET A 145 16.54 -10.87 12.28
C MET A 145 15.55 -10.42 13.35
N LEU A 146 15.28 -9.12 13.42
CA LEU A 146 14.31 -8.57 14.37
C LEU A 146 12.88 -8.95 13.98
N SER A 147 11.99 -8.99 14.99
CA SER A 147 10.55 -9.08 14.74
C SER A 147 10.07 -7.81 14.02
N SER A 148 8.82 -7.78 13.53
CA SER A 148 8.36 -6.59 12.82
C SER A 148 8.00 -5.45 13.76
N GLU A 149 7.57 -5.77 14.98
CA GLU A 149 7.31 -4.78 16.02
C GLU A 149 8.62 -4.12 16.45
N ASP A 150 9.63 -4.93 16.74
CA ASP A 150 10.99 -4.48 17.05
C ASP A 150 11.61 -3.67 15.91
N ALA A 151 11.43 -4.13 14.66
CA ALA A 151 11.92 -3.42 13.49
C ALA A 151 11.28 -2.03 13.33
N LEU A 152 9.98 -1.89 13.58
CA LEU A 152 9.28 -0.61 13.54
C LEU A 152 9.73 0.32 14.66
N ALA A 153 9.91 -0.21 15.87
CA ALA A 153 10.45 0.55 17.00
C ALA A 153 11.87 1.06 16.70
N VAL A 154 12.74 0.20 16.19
CA VAL A 154 14.09 0.59 15.76
C VAL A 154 14.04 1.62 14.63
N GLU A 155 13.18 1.47 13.63
CA GLU A 155 13.02 2.46 12.55
C GLU A 155 12.60 3.83 13.11
N SER A 156 11.66 3.86 14.05
CA SER A 156 11.24 5.09 14.73
C SER A 156 12.40 5.74 15.49
N ILE A 157 13.18 4.95 16.23
CA ILE A 157 14.36 5.43 16.97
C ILE A 157 15.41 5.98 16.00
N MET A 158 15.72 5.25 14.93
CA MET A 158 16.73 5.65 13.93
C MET A 158 16.41 6.98 13.27
N LYS A 159 15.12 7.30 13.07
CA LYS A 159 14.65 8.59 12.53
C LYS A 159 14.78 9.75 13.52
N GLN A 160 14.79 9.48 14.82
CA GLN A 160 14.92 10.50 15.87
C GLN A 160 16.38 10.89 16.12
N ILE A 161 17.35 10.06 15.71
CA ILE A 161 18.77 10.31 15.93
C ILE A 161 19.24 11.54 15.14
N GLN A 162 19.83 12.50 15.85
CA GLN A 162 20.58 13.60 15.23
C GLN A 162 21.99 13.13 14.86
N TRP A 163 22.19 12.83 13.58
CA TRP A 163 23.47 12.35 13.06
C TRP A 163 24.51 13.46 12.92
N LYS A 164 25.72 13.18 13.39
CA LYS A 164 26.91 14.05 13.26
C LYS A 164 28.02 13.30 12.52
N LYS A 165 28.99 14.04 11.97
CA LYS A 165 30.19 13.43 11.38
C LYS A 165 30.99 12.73 12.49
N ALA A 166 31.32 11.46 12.29
CA ALA A 166 32.12 10.69 13.24
C ALA A 166 33.61 11.01 13.09
N ASP A 167 34.28 11.16 14.23
CA ASP A 167 35.73 11.07 14.33
C ASP A 167 36.10 9.63 14.71
N TYR A 168 36.79 8.93 13.81
CA TYR A 168 37.11 7.50 13.94
C TYR A 168 38.40 7.23 14.71
N SER A 169 38.96 8.23 15.39
CA SER A 169 40.17 8.09 16.20
C SER A 169 40.01 7.15 17.41
N ILE A 170 38.78 6.77 17.76
CA ILE A 170 38.47 5.83 18.83
C ILE A 170 37.55 4.74 18.26
N ALA A 171 38.11 3.59 17.88
CA ALA A 171 37.31 2.43 17.51
C ALA A 171 36.66 1.87 18.78
N LEU A 172 35.38 2.16 18.97
CA LEU A 172 34.57 1.55 20.03
C LEU A 172 34.27 0.11 19.63
N ASP A 173 34.63 -0.85 20.49
CA ASP A 173 34.10 -2.21 20.41
C ASP A 173 32.57 -2.13 20.67
N PRO A 174 31.73 -2.57 19.72
CA PRO A 174 30.29 -2.54 19.89
C PRO A 174 29.81 -3.67 20.80
N ASP A 175 28.75 -3.41 21.56
CA ASP A 175 28.01 -4.47 22.26
C ASP A 175 27.19 -5.29 21.26
N VAL A 176 26.63 -4.62 20.23
CA VAL A 176 25.87 -5.27 19.16
C VAL A 176 26.00 -4.50 17.84
N GLN A 177 25.92 -5.21 16.72
CA GLN A 177 25.85 -4.62 15.39
C GLN A 177 24.40 -4.55 14.91
N LEU A 178 23.90 -3.33 14.67
CA LEU A 178 22.59 -3.10 14.08
C LEU A 178 22.73 -2.93 12.56
N THR A 179 22.10 -3.81 11.78
CA THR A 179 21.95 -3.61 10.34
C THR A 179 20.63 -2.90 10.07
N TYR A 180 20.67 -1.65 9.61
CA TYR A 180 19.50 -0.84 9.25
C TYR A 180 19.68 -0.26 7.84
N GLU A 181 18.68 -0.43 6.97
CA GLU A 181 18.75 -0.06 5.53
C GLU A 181 19.99 -0.64 4.78
N GLY A 182 20.53 -1.75 5.29
CA GLY A 182 21.73 -2.40 4.75
C GLY A 182 23.03 -1.65 5.04
N VAL A 183 23.01 -0.78 6.05
CA VAL A 183 24.16 -0.16 6.68
C VAL A 183 24.35 -0.79 8.05
N VAL A 184 25.58 -1.18 8.37
CA VAL A 184 25.93 -1.67 9.70
C VAL A 184 26.26 -0.47 10.58
N TYR A 185 25.61 -0.41 11.73
CA TYR A 185 25.86 0.50 12.82
C TYR A 185 26.40 -0.30 14.01
N ASN A 186 27.56 0.09 14.49
CA ASN A 186 28.10 -0.37 15.76
C ASN A 186 27.32 0.35 16.87
N VAL A 187 26.63 -0.41 17.72
CA VAL A 187 25.87 0.11 18.85
C VAL A 187 26.62 -0.20 20.12
N ARG A 188 26.85 0.83 20.94
CA ARG A 188 27.43 0.72 22.27
C ARG A 188 26.46 1.30 23.29
N PHE A 189 26.13 0.53 24.31
CA PHE A 189 25.29 0.95 25.41
C PHE A 189 26.15 1.44 26.57
N THR A 190 25.66 2.50 27.22
CA THR A 190 26.15 2.98 28.51
C THR A 190 24.98 3.04 29.48
N ALA A 191 25.24 3.36 30.75
CA ALA A 191 24.19 3.46 31.76
C ALA A 191 23.03 4.41 31.40
N GLU A 192 23.26 5.38 30.51
CA GLU A 192 22.28 6.44 30.19
C GLU A 192 21.99 6.59 28.69
N SER A 193 22.68 5.84 27.83
CA SER A 193 22.62 6.10 26.40
C SER A 193 22.96 4.91 25.52
N ALA A 194 22.52 4.98 24.27
CA ALA A 194 23.01 4.13 23.19
C ALA A 194 23.70 5.01 22.14
N GLU A 195 24.94 4.68 21.84
CA GLU A 195 25.79 5.38 20.88
C GLU A 195 25.92 4.52 19.62
N LEU A 196 25.56 5.10 18.47
CA LEU A 196 25.52 4.41 17.18
C LEU A 196 26.55 5.03 16.24
N THR A 197 27.43 4.21 15.68
CA THR A 197 28.42 4.66 14.69
C THR A 197 28.38 3.81 13.43
N SER A 198 28.55 4.43 12.27
CA SER A 198 28.74 3.67 11.03
C SER A 198 29.96 4.17 10.27
N LYS A 199 31.02 3.35 10.24
CA LYS A 199 32.26 3.63 9.49
C LYS A 199 32.01 3.88 8.01
N ARG A 200 31.08 3.13 7.42
CA ARG A 200 30.70 3.26 6.00
C ARG A 200 30.06 4.62 5.70
N ARG A 201 29.28 5.16 6.63
CA ARG A 201 28.53 6.41 6.42
C ARG A 201 29.27 7.65 6.91
N GLY A 202 30.33 7.53 7.69
CA GLY A 202 31.01 8.71 8.23
C GLY A 202 30.28 9.32 9.44
N VAL A 203 29.38 8.60 10.10
CA VAL A 203 28.42 9.18 11.06
C VAL A 203 28.45 8.56 12.46
N TYR A 204 28.08 9.40 13.44
CA TYR A 204 27.85 9.10 14.84
C TYR A 204 26.48 9.67 15.24
N GLY A 205 25.75 8.93 16.07
CA GLY A 205 24.47 9.32 16.64
C GLY A 205 24.35 8.82 18.07
N LYS A 206 23.49 9.46 18.86
CA LYS A 206 23.27 9.12 20.27
C LYS A 206 21.79 9.26 20.61
N VAL A 207 21.26 8.29 21.34
CA VAL A 207 19.97 8.37 22.03
C VAL A 207 20.19 8.19 23.53
N THR A 208 19.31 8.77 24.35
CA THR A 208 19.44 8.80 25.81
C THR A 208 18.11 8.46 26.49
N GLY A 209 18.15 8.10 27.78
CA GLY A 209 16.94 7.88 28.58
C GLY A 209 16.09 6.71 28.09
N GLU A 210 14.77 6.87 28.11
CA GLU A 210 13.82 5.80 27.74
C GLU A 210 14.05 5.25 26.33
N THR A 211 14.42 6.09 25.37
CA THR A 211 14.74 5.66 24.00
C THR A 211 15.98 4.76 23.94
N ALA A 212 16.98 5.03 24.78
CA ALA A 212 18.16 4.18 24.87
C ALA A 212 17.83 2.83 25.53
N GLN A 213 17.00 2.84 26.57
CA GLN A 213 16.54 1.62 27.23
C GLN A 213 15.69 0.76 26.28
N GLN A 214 14.75 1.37 25.56
CA GLN A 214 13.95 0.67 24.56
C GLN A 214 14.83 0.03 23.48
N LEU A 215 15.86 0.73 23.00
CA LEU A 215 16.79 0.17 22.03
C LEU A 215 17.61 -0.99 22.61
N TYR A 216 17.99 -0.92 23.89
CA TYR A 216 18.67 -2.02 24.58
C TYR A 216 17.78 -3.26 24.64
N ASP A 217 16.54 -3.11 25.10
CA ASP A 217 15.59 -4.22 25.26
C ASP A 217 15.27 -4.93 23.94
N ILE A 218 15.40 -4.22 22.80
CA ILE A 218 15.19 -4.78 21.47
C ILE A 218 16.44 -5.52 20.94
N LEU A 219 17.62 -4.96 21.17
CA LEU A 219 18.85 -5.42 20.49
C LEU A 219 19.65 -6.46 21.26
N MET A 220 19.44 -6.59 22.57
CA MET A 220 20.11 -7.56 23.44
C MET A 220 19.21 -8.75 23.75
#